data_AF-A0A7Z8L5G2-F1
#
_entry.id   AF-A0A7Z8L5G2-F1
#
_cell.length_a   1.000
_cell.length_b   1.000
_cell.length_c   1.000
_cell.angle_alpha   90.00
_cell.angle_beta   90.00
_cell.angle_gamma   90.00
#
_symmetry.space_group_name_H-M   'P 1'
#
loop_
_entity.id
_entity.type
_entity.pdbx_description
1 polymer ?
#
loop_
_entity_poly.entity_id
_entity_poly.type
_entity_poly.pdbx_seq_one_letter_code
_entity_poly.pdbx_strand_id
1 'polypeptide(L)'
;MEAARRADRLRISDSALARERDRLFQTDLFIPPVYLVHRIIRSHGDAGLTVLVSRLLAPTPPENQLAARQQDQRMKLAILRELRFLARPALADVYALVLAEEDSVEVVEFTLLDGLRLDPDRFAMHALRLAVPGARNAHAGARHLRLRRFALRVLVAQVGAGHPDAISALRHAVTDDRLSMALTAVNALRPGEQPGISAAALARVLPQVLRGDRGLEWSLFLATLSRVQLPSGHPLVAQLVEAAGQRQDLAYAILGALRAGRLRLAVEQREQLQILLRKLEDVGLQQALDETLLVIDPGAELQGSADSLRPWVDLRRRLDEIFTPH
;
A
#
# COMPACT_ATOMS: atom_id res chain seq x y z
N MET A 1 50.30 -10.29 -11.64
CA MET A 1 50.85 -9.12 -12.35
C MET A 1 49.87 -8.49 -13.34
N GLU A 2 49.10 -9.28 -14.11
CA GLU A 2 48.03 -8.74 -14.99
C GLU A 2 46.82 -8.17 -14.24
N ALA A 3 46.46 -8.71 -13.08
CA ALA A 3 45.41 -8.13 -12.21
C ALA A 3 45.80 -6.75 -11.65
N ALA A 4 47.08 -6.55 -11.31
CA ALA A 4 47.61 -5.25 -10.89
C ALA A 4 47.65 -4.24 -12.06
N ARG A 5 47.96 -4.70 -13.28
CA ARG A 5 47.89 -3.87 -14.50
C ARG A 5 46.44 -3.54 -14.93
N ARG A 6 45.46 -4.40 -14.64
CA ARG A 6 44.02 -4.09 -14.80
C ARG A 6 43.54 -3.08 -13.76
N ALA A 7 43.98 -3.21 -12.50
CA ALA A 7 43.68 -2.25 -11.43
C ALA A 7 44.33 -0.87 -11.69
N ASP A 8 45.55 -0.81 -12.23
CA ASP A 8 46.21 0.45 -12.60
C ASP A 8 45.59 1.13 -13.83
N ARG A 9 45.07 0.37 -14.80
CA ARG A 9 44.29 0.94 -15.92
C ARG A 9 42.95 1.50 -15.46
N LEU A 10 42.35 0.95 -14.40
CA LEU A 10 41.16 1.49 -13.75
C LEU A 10 41.48 2.72 -12.87
N ARG A 11 42.67 2.79 -12.25
CA ARG A 11 43.14 3.96 -11.47
C ARG A 11 43.47 5.19 -12.31
N ILE A 12 43.93 5.02 -13.55
CA ILE A 12 44.07 6.14 -14.51
C ILE A 12 42.70 6.72 -14.88
N SER A 13 41.60 5.99 -14.62
CA SER A 13 40.25 6.45 -14.92
C SER A 13 39.62 7.32 -13.83
N ASP A 14 39.93 7.19 -12.54
CA ASP A 14 39.21 7.93 -11.48
C ASP A 14 39.46 9.45 -11.51
N SER A 15 40.68 9.91 -11.80
CA SER A 15 40.98 11.35 -11.86
C SER A 15 40.58 11.99 -13.19
N ALA A 16 40.58 11.23 -14.28
CA ALA A 16 40.08 11.67 -15.58
C ALA A 16 38.54 11.66 -15.58
N LEU A 17 37.92 10.64 -14.98
CA LEU A 17 36.48 10.55 -14.76
C LEU A 17 35.99 11.59 -13.76
N ALA A 18 36.73 11.87 -12.68
CA ALA A 18 36.40 12.94 -11.76
C ALA A 18 36.49 14.31 -12.46
N ARG A 19 37.51 14.53 -13.30
CA ARG A 19 37.63 15.77 -14.10
C ARG A 19 36.55 15.88 -15.18
N GLU A 20 36.21 14.79 -15.86
CA GLU A 20 35.14 14.76 -16.86
C GLU A 20 33.77 14.91 -16.20
N ARG A 21 33.54 14.30 -15.03
CA ARG A 21 32.39 14.51 -14.14
C ARG A 21 32.28 15.99 -13.78
N ASP A 22 33.33 16.55 -13.21
CA ASP A 22 33.32 17.94 -12.76
C ASP A 22 33.08 18.88 -13.98
N ARG A 23 33.67 18.60 -15.14
CA ARG A 23 33.45 19.35 -16.39
C ARG A 23 32.02 19.25 -16.94
N LEU A 24 31.45 18.04 -16.95
CA LEU A 24 30.12 17.76 -17.47
C LEU A 24 29.00 18.30 -16.55
N PHE A 25 29.29 18.46 -15.26
CA PHE A 25 28.30 18.91 -14.26
C PHE A 25 28.52 20.34 -13.75
N GLN A 26 29.67 20.99 -14.00
CA GLN A 26 29.92 22.41 -13.69
C GLN A 26 29.47 23.37 -14.81
N THR A 27 29.12 22.86 -15.99
CA THR A 27 28.60 23.72 -17.05
C THR A 27 27.14 24.06 -16.74
N ASP A 28 26.87 25.30 -16.34
CA ASP A 28 25.54 25.92 -16.12
C ASP A 28 24.65 25.99 -17.39
N LEU A 29 24.90 25.13 -18.37
CA LEU A 29 24.27 25.17 -19.67
C LEU A 29 23.35 23.97 -19.81
N PHE A 30 22.04 24.23 -19.69
CA PHE A 30 20.92 23.86 -20.59
C PHE A 30 20.95 22.55 -21.40
N ILE A 31 21.85 21.61 -21.14
CA ILE A 31 21.90 20.32 -21.81
C ILE A 31 20.87 19.45 -21.10
N PRO A 32 19.82 19.00 -21.81
CA PRO A 32 18.86 18.08 -21.22
C PRO A 32 19.60 16.85 -20.68
N PRO A 33 19.31 16.40 -19.45
CA PRO A 33 19.98 15.25 -18.84
C PRO A 33 20.00 14.00 -19.73
N VAL A 34 18.97 13.82 -20.56
CA VAL A 34 18.87 12.86 -21.68
C VAL A 34 20.15 12.84 -22.52
N TYR A 35 20.55 14.01 -23.02
CA TYR A 35 21.70 14.13 -23.92
C TYR A 35 23.01 13.83 -23.20
N LEU A 36 23.12 14.21 -21.93
CA LEU A 36 24.30 13.95 -21.11
C LEU A 36 24.49 12.46 -20.85
N VAL A 37 23.43 11.76 -20.44
CA VAL A 37 23.46 10.32 -20.18
C VAL A 37 23.75 9.54 -21.46
N HIS A 38 23.04 9.84 -22.55
CA HIS A 38 23.29 9.21 -23.84
C HIS A 38 24.70 9.45 -24.35
N ARG A 39 25.23 10.66 -24.21
CA ARG A 39 26.61 11.00 -24.61
C ARG A 39 27.63 10.24 -23.76
N ILE A 40 27.48 10.23 -22.44
CA ILE A 40 28.40 9.53 -21.53
C ILE A 40 28.46 8.04 -21.90
N ILE A 41 27.30 7.41 -22.10
CA ILE A 41 27.20 5.98 -22.39
C ILE A 41 27.69 5.67 -23.80
N ARG A 42 27.37 6.50 -24.80
CA ARG A 42 27.87 6.32 -26.17
C ARG A 42 29.38 6.49 -26.25
N SER A 43 29.94 7.44 -25.51
CA SER A 43 31.38 7.73 -25.54
C SER A 43 32.22 6.75 -24.72
N HIS A 44 31.66 6.13 -23.68
CA HIS A 44 32.44 5.35 -22.71
C HIS A 44 31.94 3.92 -22.47
N GLY A 45 30.86 3.47 -23.15
CA GLY A 45 30.31 2.13 -22.98
C GLY A 45 29.97 1.83 -21.52
N ASP A 46 30.46 0.71 -20.99
CA ASP A 46 30.23 0.30 -19.60
C ASP A 46 30.95 1.18 -18.57
N ALA A 47 32.10 1.77 -18.91
CA ALA A 47 32.74 2.77 -18.06
C ALA A 47 31.88 4.04 -17.91
N GLY A 48 31.04 4.32 -18.91
CA GLY A 48 29.99 5.34 -18.86
C GLY A 48 29.00 5.13 -17.72
N LEU A 49 28.62 3.87 -17.47
CA LEU A 49 27.72 3.51 -16.37
C LEU A 49 28.39 3.80 -15.02
N THR A 50 29.67 3.46 -14.86
CA THR A 50 30.42 3.72 -13.63
C THR A 50 30.47 5.21 -13.28
N VAL A 51 30.61 6.10 -14.26
CA VAL A 51 30.56 7.56 -14.04
C VAL A 51 29.20 7.98 -13.49
N LEU A 52 28.14 7.49 -14.12
CA LEU A 52 26.77 7.84 -13.74
C LEU A 52 26.44 7.31 -12.35
N VAL A 53 26.86 6.08 -12.03
CA VAL A 53 26.73 5.49 -10.68
C VAL A 53 27.49 6.33 -9.65
N SER A 54 28.73 6.73 -9.94
CA SER A 54 29.50 7.57 -9.02
C SER A 54 28.81 8.92 -8.73
N ARG A 55 28.08 9.48 -9.69
CA ARG A 55 27.31 10.71 -9.51
C ARG A 55 26.01 10.45 -8.72
N LEU A 56 25.34 9.32 -8.98
CA LEU A 56 24.15 8.92 -8.24
C LEU A 56 24.46 8.66 -6.76
N LEU A 57 25.62 8.09 -6.46
CA LEU A 57 26.08 7.81 -5.10
C LEU A 57 26.88 8.96 -4.48
N ALA A 58 26.99 10.10 -5.17
CA ALA A 58 27.66 11.26 -4.60
C ALA A 58 26.88 11.74 -3.36
N PRO A 59 27.59 12.13 -2.28
CA PRO A 59 26.94 12.55 -1.04
C PRO A 59 26.02 13.74 -1.32
N THR A 60 24.78 13.61 -0.86
CA THR A 60 23.80 14.69 -0.96
C THR A 60 24.32 15.91 -0.19
N PRO A 61 24.23 17.13 -0.75
CA PRO A 61 24.67 18.36 -0.06
C PRO A 61 24.06 18.47 1.36
N PRO A 62 24.61 19.27 2.29
CA PRO A 62 24.04 19.40 3.63
C PRO A 62 22.67 20.12 3.65
N GLU A 63 21.88 19.93 4.72
CA GLU A 63 20.49 20.44 4.85
C GLU A 63 20.37 21.96 4.68
N ASN A 64 21.39 22.69 5.13
CA ASN A 64 21.47 24.15 5.02
C ASN A 64 21.66 24.66 3.59
N GLN A 65 21.87 23.79 2.60
CA GLN A 65 22.03 24.14 1.18
C GLN A 65 20.85 23.62 0.35
N LEU A 66 19.64 24.11 0.65
CA LEU A 66 18.40 23.63 0.03
C LEU A 66 18.41 23.67 -1.52
N ALA A 67 18.92 24.75 -2.12
CA ALA A 67 18.99 24.89 -3.57
C ALA A 67 19.93 23.84 -4.21
N ALA A 68 21.10 23.62 -3.62
CA ALA A 68 22.05 22.62 -4.08
C ALA A 68 21.49 21.20 -3.94
N ARG A 69 20.79 20.91 -2.82
CA ARG A 69 20.08 19.63 -2.64
C ARG A 69 19.01 19.40 -3.71
N GLN A 70 18.18 20.39 -3.97
CA GLN A 70 17.13 20.29 -4.99
C GLN A 70 17.72 20.06 -6.39
N GLN A 71 18.80 20.77 -6.71
CA GLN A 71 19.51 20.57 -7.97
C GLN A 71 20.12 19.17 -8.09
N ASP A 72 20.76 18.68 -7.02
CA ASP A 72 21.34 17.34 -6.97
C ASP A 72 20.26 16.25 -7.13
N GLN A 73 19.13 16.37 -6.43
CA GLN A 73 17.99 15.46 -6.56
C GLN A 73 17.41 15.46 -7.97
N ARG A 74 17.20 16.63 -8.58
CA ARG A 74 16.74 16.75 -9.97
C ARG A 74 17.70 16.08 -10.94
N MET A 75 19.01 16.24 -10.73
CA MET A 75 20.03 15.60 -11.55
C MET A 75 20.00 14.07 -11.39
N LYS A 76 19.97 13.56 -10.15
CA LYS A 76 19.90 12.12 -9.86
C LYS A 76 18.65 11.50 -10.49
N LEU A 77 17.48 12.11 -10.32
CA LEU A 77 16.23 11.67 -10.95
C LEU A 77 16.32 11.66 -12.48
N ALA A 78 16.91 12.69 -13.06
CA ALA A 78 17.03 12.75 -14.51
C ALA A 78 17.95 11.65 -15.03
N ILE A 79 19.09 11.39 -14.38
CA ILE A 79 19.96 10.26 -14.72
C ILE A 79 19.18 8.93 -14.64
N LEU A 80 18.47 8.68 -13.53
CA LEU A 80 17.72 7.43 -13.33
C LEU A 80 16.63 7.23 -14.39
N ARG A 81 15.93 8.30 -14.77
CA ARG A 81 14.90 8.29 -15.82
C ARG A 81 15.44 7.91 -17.19
N GLU A 82 16.67 8.28 -17.49
CA GLU A 82 17.32 7.90 -18.74
C GLU A 82 17.84 6.47 -18.68
N LEU A 83 18.43 6.10 -17.54
CA LEU A 83 18.94 4.74 -17.33
C LEU A 83 17.85 3.68 -17.51
N ARG A 84 16.59 3.97 -17.15
CA ARG A 84 15.48 3.00 -17.30
C ARG A 84 15.24 2.52 -18.73
N PHE A 85 15.62 3.31 -19.74
CA PHE A 85 15.45 2.95 -21.15
C PHE A 85 16.60 2.09 -21.69
N LEU A 86 17.67 1.95 -20.90
CA LEU A 86 18.79 1.12 -21.22
C LEU A 86 18.50 -0.27 -20.66
N ALA A 87 17.97 -1.15 -21.50
CA ALA A 87 17.69 -2.54 -21.15
C ALA A 87 19.00 -3.30 -20.82
N ARG A 88 19.52 -3.11 -19.60
CA ARG A 88 20.79 -3.66 -19.14
C ARG A 88 20.60 -4.40 -17.81
N PRO A 89 21.07 -5.66 -17.70
CA PRO A 89 21.02 -6.42 -16.44
C PRO A 89 21.69 -5.68 -15.26
N ALA A 90 22.75 -4.93 -15.53
CA ALA A 90 23.47 -4.14 -14.52
C ALA A 90 22.64 -3.03 -13.87
N LEU A 91 21.49 -2.65 -14.45
CA LEU A 91 20.64 -1.58 -13.93
C LEU A 91 20.03 -1.96 -12.56
N ALA A 92 19.72 -3.24 -12.35
CA ALA A 92 19.25 -3.73 -11.06
C ALA A 92 20.28 -3.51 -9.94
N ASP A 93 21.57 -3.70 -10.23
CA ASP A 93 22.64 -3.45 -9.27
C ASP A 93 22.77 -1.95 -8.95
N VAL A 94 22.66 -1.09 -9.97
CA VAL A 94 22.67 0.37 -9.78
C VAL A 94 21.51 0.82 -8.89
N TYR A 95 20.29 0.36 -9.16
CA TYR A 95 19.12 0.70 -8.35
C TYR A 95 19.22 0.17 -6.93
N ALA A 96 19.75 -1.04 -6.73
CA ALA A 96 19.96 -1.60 -5.39
C ALA A 96 20.95 -0.76 -4.56
N LEU A 97 22.04 -0.27 -5.19
CA LEU A 97 23.01 0.63 -4.56
C LEU A 97 22.39 1.99 -4.22
N VAL A 98 21.65 2.59 -5.16
CA VAL A 98 20.98 3.86 -4.92
C VAL A 98 20.00 3.75 -3.74
N LEU A 99 19.22 2.68 -3.65
CA LEU A 99 18.29 2.48 -2.52
C LEU A 99 19.02 2.32 -1.18
N ALA A 100 20.23 1.78 -1.17
CA ALA A 100 21.00 1.58 0.06
C ALA A 100 21.57 2.90 0.62
N GLU A 101 21.96 3.82 -0.26
CA GLU A 101 22.70 5.04 0.11
C GLU A 101 21.82 6.30 0.13
N GLU A 102 20.74 6.33 -0.64
CA GLU A 102 19.92 7.54 -0.82
C GLU A 102 18.77 7.62 0.19
N ASP A 103 18.53 8.82 0.71
CA ASP A 103 17.42 9.12 1.60
C ASP A 103 16.39 10.10 1.00
N SER A 104 16.69 10.68 -0.16
CA SER A 104 15.74 11.53 -0.89
C SER A 104 14.49 10.75 -1.27
N VAL A 105 13.35 11.22 -0.77
CA VAL A 105 12.04 10.60 -1.00
C VAL A 105 11.78 10.36 -2.48
N GLU A 106 11.97 11.36 -3.33
CA GLU A 106 11.64 11.24 -4.75
C GLU A 106 12.56 10.26 -5.49
N VAL A 107 13.86 10.28 -5.17
CA VAL A 107 14.85 9.37 -5.76
C VAL A 107 14.56 7.93 -5.34
N VAL A 108 14.28 7.70 -4.05
CA VAL A 108 13.94 6.37 -3.51
C VAL A 108 12.61 5.86 -4.09
N GLU A 109 11.57 6.71 -4.16
CA GLU A 109 10.27 6.31 -4.75
C GLU A 109 10.43 5.88 -6.21
N PHE A 110 11.16 6.67 -7.01
CA PHE A 110 11.44 6.36 -8.41
C PHE A 110 12.23 5.06 -8.55
N THR A 111 13.34 4.95 -7.81
CA THR A 111 14.27 3.81 -7.90
C THR A 111 13.59 2.51 -7.46
N LEU A 112 12.78 2.55 -6.41
CA LEU A 112 12.06 1.38 -5.94
C LEU A 112 11.01 0.90 -6.96
N LEU A 113 10.26 1.84 -7.55
CA LEU A 113 9.22 1.49 -8.53
C LEU A 113 9.82 0.88 -9.79
N ASP A 114 10.88 1.49 -10.34
CA ASP A 114 11.53 0.95 -11.54
C ASP A 114 12.32 -0.32 -11.20
N GLY A 115 12.94 -0.43 -10.02
CA GLY A 115 13.57 -1.66 -9.55
C GLY A 115 12.62 -2.84 -9.45
N LEU A 116 11.42 -2.65 -8.87
CA LEU A 116 10.39 -3.69 -8.79
C LEU A 116 9.87 -4.14 -10.16
N ARG A 117 9.91 -3.26 -11.17
CA ARG A 117 9.56 -3.65 -12.56
C ARG A 117 10.64 -4.50 -13.23
N LEU A 118 11.90 -4.27 -12.86
CA LEU A 118 13.04 -5.00 -13.41
C LEU A 118 13.22 -6.37 -12.75
N ASP A 119 13.12 -6.42 -11.42
CA ASP A 119 13.37 -7.60 -10.61
C ASP A 119 12.49 -7.56 -9.34
N PRO A 120 11.23 -8.05 -9.42
CA PRO A 120 10.27 -7.98 -8.33
C PRO A 120 10.79 -8.65 -7.04
N ASP A 121 11.43 -9.81 -7.17
CA ASP A 121 11.86 -10.61 -6.02
C ASP A 121 13.02 -9.94 -5.28
N ARG A 122 14.01 -9.44 -6.01
CA ARG A 122 15.13 -8.71 -5.40
C ARG A 122 14.67 -7.43 -4.71
N PHE A 123 13.79 -6.67 -5.37
CA PHE A 123 13.36 -5.36 -4.85
C PHE A 123 12.22 -5.47 -3.83
N ALA A 124 11.54 -6.60 -3.70
CA ALA A 124 10.59 -6.86 -2.61
C ALA A 124 11.25 -6.69 -1.24
N MET A 125 12.47 -7.22 -1.08
CA MET A 125 13.26 -7.09 0.14
C MET A 125 13.64 -5.62 0.43
N HIS A 126 13.96 -4.84 -0.61
CA HIS A 126 14.21 -3.40 -0.44
C HIS A 126 12.95 -2.64 -0.02
N ALA A 127 11.80 -2.96 -0.62
CA ALA A 127 10.52 -2.38 -0.23
C ALA A 127 10.16 -2.73 1.23
N LEU A 128 10.37 -3.97 1.66
CA LEU A 128 10.18 -4.40 3.05
C LEU A 128 11.06 -3.60 4.00
N ARG A 129 12.36 -3.46 3.71
CA ARG A 129 13.32 -2.69 4.51
C ARG A 129 12.99 -1.20 4.59
N LEU A 130 12.30 -0.66 3.59
CA LEU A 130 11.76 0.72 3.61
C LEU A 130 10.46 0.80 4.42
N ALA A 131 9.57 -0.19 4.32
CA ALA A 131 8.28 -0.20 5.01
C ALA A 131 8.40 -0.42 6.53
N VAL A 132 9.40 -1.21 6.95
CA VAL A 132 9.59 -1.69 8.32
C VAL A 132 10.90 -1.10 8.90
N PRO A 133 10.81 -0.04 9.74
CA PRO A 133 11.99 0.65 10.29
C PRO A 133 12.91 -0.23 11.14
N GLY A 134 12.39 -1.32 11.69
CA GLY A 134 13.14 -2.29 12.51
C GLY A 134 13.62 -3.52 11.75
N ALA A 135 13.47 -3.58 10.42
CA ALA A 135 14.01 -4.68 9.65
C ALA A 135 15.54 -4.69 9.70
N ARG A 136 16.17 -5.87 9.66
CA ARG A 136 17.64 -5.96 9.52
C ARG A 136 18.06 -5.22 8.26
N ASN A 137 19.03 -4.31 8.42
CA ASN A 137 19.49 -3.41 7.35
C ASN A 137 18.37 -2.52 6.78
N ALA A 138 17.53 -1.94 7.66
CA ALA A 138 16.55 -0.95 7.26
C ALA A 138 17.23 0.21 6.52
N HIS A 139 16.59 0.66 5.44
CA HIS A 139 17.09 1.75 4.62
C HIS A 139 17.01 3.07 5.39
N ALA A 140 17.94 4.00 5.15
CA ALA A 140 17.90 5.34 5.76
C ALA A 140 16.54 6.04 5.52
N GLY A 141 15.96 5.82 4.34
CA GLY A 141 14.63 6.28 3.95
C GLY A 141 13.47 5.77 4.83
N ALA A 142 13.64 4.66 5.56
CA ALA A 142 12.60 4.05 6.39
C ALA A 142 12.15 4.95 7.56
N ARG A 143 12.93 5.98 7.93
CA ARG A 143 12.51 7.01 8.90
C ARG A 143 11.37 7.89 8.39
N HIS A 144 11.20 8.01 7.07
CA HIS A 144 10.20 8.87 6.47
C HIS A 144 8.87 8.13 6.28
N LEU A 145 7.84 8.56 7.02
CA LEU A 145 6.50 7.95 6.95
C LEU A 145 5.94 7.88 5.52
N ARG A 146 6.23 8.89 4.67
CA ARG A 146 5.83 8.88 3.26
C ARG A 146 6.44 7.69 2.50
N LEU A 147 7.76 7.48 2.65
CA LEU A 147 8.45 6.37 2.01
C LEU A 147 7.95 5.02 2.51
N ARG A 148 7.72 4.88 3.81
CA ARG A 148 7.15 3.65 4.38
C ARG A 148 5.80 3.31 3.76
N ARG A 149 4.90 4.29 3.67
CA ARG A 149 3.57 4.12 3.06
C ARG A 149 3.64 3.84 1.56
N PHE A 150 4.58 4.48 0.86
CA PHE A 150 4.82 4.21 -0.55
C PHE A 150 5.33 2.78 -0.76
N ALA A 151 6.40 2.40 -0.06
CA ALA A 151 7.02 1.08 -0.17
C ALA A 151 6.02 -0.05 0.13
N LEU A 152 5.20 0.08 1.17
CA LEU A 152 4.14 -0.88 1.47
C LEU A 152 3.13 -1.02 0.32
N ARG A 153 2.62 0.10 -0.21
CA ARG A 153 1.63 0.08 -1.31
C ARG A 153 2.21 -0.55 -2.56
N VAL A 154 3.43 -0.17 -2.95
CA VAL A 154 4.07 -0.68 -4.16
C VAL A 154 4.45 -2.16 -3.99
N LEU A 155 4.92 -2.58 -2.82
CA LEU A 155 5.18 -3.99 -2.52
C LEU A 155 3.93 -4.84 -2.72
N VAL A 156 2.80 -4.44 -2.12
CA VAL A 156 1.53 -5.17 -2.26
C VAL A 156 1.02 -5.11 -3.71
N ALA A 157 1.11 -3.96 -4.39
CA ALA A 157 0.56 -3.79 -5.73
C ALA A 157 1.38 -4.48 -6.83
N GLN A 158 2.71 -4.52 -6.71
CA GLN A 158 3.60 -5.06 -7.74
C GLN A 158 3.98 -6.52 -7.49
N VAL A 159 4.12 -6.93 -6.23
CA VAL A 159 4.55 -8.29 -5.86
C VAL A 159 3.36 -9.14 -5.39
N GLY A 160 2.31 -8.51 -4.86
CA GLY A 160 1.09 -9.17 -4.44
C GLY A 160 0.98 -9.37 -2.93
N ALA A 161 -0.25 -9.28 -2.40
CA ALA A 161 -0.55 -9.42 -0.97
C ALA A 161 -0.23 -10.81 -0.39
N GLY A 162 -0.04 -11.83 -1.25
CA GLY A 162 0.32 -13.19 -0.85
C GLY A 162 1.83 -13.41 -0.64
N HIS A 163 2.68 -12.48 -1.08
CA HIS A 163 4.12 -12.62 -0.99
C HIS A 163 4.60 -12.54 0.48
N PRO A 164 5.56 -13.36 0.93
CA PRO A 164 6.03 -13.36 2.33
C PRO A 164 6.45 -11.98 2.84
N ASP A 165 7.20 -11.23 2.04
CA ASP A 165 7.64 -9.87 2.40
C ASP A 165 6.46 -8.89 2.48
N ALA A 166 5.47 -9.01 1.59
CA ALA A 166 4.26 -8.19 1.63
C ALA A 166 3.43 -8.49 2.89
N ILE A 167 3.25 -9.77 3.23
CA ILE A 167 2.56 -10.20 4.46
C ILE A 167 3.28 -9.66 5.70
N SER A 168 4.62 -9.77 5.74
CA SER A 168 5.43 -9.25 6.83
C SER A 168 5.26 -7.73 7.00
N ALA A 169 5.35 -6.98 5.90
CA ALA A 169 5.17 -5.54 5.89
C ALA A 169 3.74 -5.12 6.32
N LEU A 170 2.71 -5.84 5.84
CA LEU A 170 1.31 -5.62 6.21
C LEU A 170 1.07 -5.87 7.71
N ARG A 171 1.57 -6.98 8.26
CA ARG A 171 1.47 -7.28 9.69
C ARG A 171 2.10 -6.18 10.53
N HIS A 172 3.32 -5.78 10.16
CA HIS A 172 4.02 -4.72 10.86
C HIS A 172 3.27 -3.38 10.79
N ALA A 173 2.75 -3.02 9.62
CA ALA A 173 1.99 -1.78 9.43
C ALA A 173 0.67 -1.76 10.22
N VAL A 174 -0.01 -2.91 10.38
CA VAL A 174 -1.21 -3.02 11.22
C VAL A 174 -0.90 -2.94 12.71
N THR A 175 0.32 -3.29 13.14
CA THR A 175 0.76 -3.14 14.54
C THR A 175 1.52 -1.85 14.82
N ASP A 176 1.83 -1.03 13.81
CA ASP A 176 2.57 0.23 13.98
C ASP A 176 1.76 1.25 14.80
N ASP A 177 2.39 1.93 15.75
CA ASP A 177 1.70 2.90 16.63
C ASP A 177 0.91 3.96 15.86
N ARG A 178 1.35 4.32 14.65
CA ARG A 178 0.66 5.28 13.78
C ARG A 178 -0.47 4.61 13.03
N LEU A 179 -1.71 4.98 13.34
CA LEU A 179 -2.90 4.49 12.64
C LEU A 179 -2.88 4.73 11.12
N SER A 180 -2.16 5.76 10.65
CA SER A 180 -2.00 6.01 9.21
C SER A 180 -1.27 4.88 8.46
N MET A 181 -0.41 4.11 9.13
CA MET A 181 0.22 2.91 8.57
C MET A 181 -0.79 1.77 8.47
N ALA A 182 -1.59 1.53 9.50
CA ALA A 182 -2.65 0.53 9.47
C ALA A 182 -3.69 0.84 8.36
N LEU A 183 -4.08 2.11 8.22
CA LEU A 183 -4.95 2.56 7.12
C LEU A 183 -4.31 2.34 5.75
N THR A 184 -3.00 2.56 5.63
CA THR A 184 -2.28 2.28 4.39
C THR A 184 -2.26 0.78 4.08
N ALA A 185 -2.03 -0.07 5.09
CA ALA A 185 -2.05 -1.53 4.93
C ALA A 185 -3.41 -2.02 4.44
N VAL A 186 -4.48 -1.58 5.09
CA VAL A 186 -5.86 -1.93 4.71
C VAL A 186 -6.18 -1.42 3.30
N ASN A 187 -5.82 -0.18 2.96
CA ASN A 187 -6.09 0.38 1.64
C ASN A 187 -5.25 -0.26 0.51
N ALA A 188 -4.13 -0.90 0.84
CA ALA A 188 -3.32 -1.63 -0.13
C ALA A 188 -3.96 -2.98 -0.52
N LEU A 189 -4.85 -3.51 0.31
CA LEU A 189 -5.53 -4.79 0.07
C LEU A 189 -6.81 -4.62 -0.75
N ARG A 190 -7.08 -5.59 -1.63
CA ARG A 190 -8.41 -5.77 -2.22
C ARG A 190 -9.34 -6.46 -1.22
N PRO A 191 -10.67 -6.30 -1.38
CA PRO A 191 -11.60 -6.96 -0.48
C PRO A 191 -11.45 -8.48 -0.49
N GLY A 192 -11.34 -9.09 0.70
CA GLY A 192 -11.09 -10.53 0.87
C GLY A 192 -9.62 -10.96 0.78
N GLU A 193 -8.70 -10.10 0.35
CA GLU A 193 -7.26 -10.40 0.41
C GLU A 193 -6.77 -10.31 1.85
N GLN A 194 -6.01 -11.31 2.29
CA GLN A 194 -5.40 -11.37 3.62
C GLN A 194 -6.41 -11.04 4.74
N PRO A 195 -7.49 -11.83 4.89
CA PRO A 195 -8.59 -11.52 5.82
C PRO A 195 -8.11 -11.36 7.26
N GLY A 196 -7.04 -12.05 7.66
CA GLY A 196 -6.41 -11.89 8.98
C GLY A 196 -5.81 -10.50 9.23
N ILE A 197 -5.29 -9.82 8.20
CA ILE A 197 -4.74 -8.46 8.30
C ILE A 197 -5.87 -7.46 8.50
N SER A 198 -6.94 -7.55 7.71
CA SER A 198 -8.13 -6.70 7.87
C SER A 198 -8.82 -6.98 9.21
N ALA A 199 -8.96 -8.24 9.63
CA ALA A 199 -9.52 -8.60 10.93
C ALA A 199 -8.70 -8.02 12.08
N ALA A 200 -7.36 -8.11 12.02
CA ALA A 200 -6.47 -7.53 13.03
C ALA A 200 -6.58 -5.99 13.09
N ALA A 201 -6.65 -5.32 11.93
CA ALA A 201 -6.85 -3.88 11.88
C ALA A 201 -8.20 -3.47 12.46
N LEU A 202 -9.25 -4.24 12.20
CA LEU A 202 -10.59 -4.00 12.74
C LEU A 202 -10.62 -4.20 14.26
N ALA A 203 -10.06 -5.29 14.76
CA ALA A 203 -9.95 -5.59 16.18
C ALA A 203 -9.19 -4.49 16.94
N ARG A 204 -8.15 -3.94 16.31
CA ARG A 204 -7.34 -2.87 16.89
C ARG A 204 -8.12 -1.57 17.06
N VAL A 205 -8.97 -1.21 16.11
CA VAL A 205 -9.62 0.11 16.03
C VAL A 205 -11.04 0.15 16.62
N LEU A 206 -11.69 -1.01 16.71
CA LEU A 206 -13.05 -1.12 17.24
C LEU A 206 -13.19 -0.52 18.65
N PRO A 207 -12.30 -0.79 19.63
CA PRO A 207 -12.43 -0.24 20.98
C PRO A 207 -12.41 1.30 21.03
N GLN A 208 -11.62 1.96 20.18
CA GLN A 208 -11.53 3.43 20.14
C GLN A 208 -12.79 4.02 19.48
N VAL A 209 -13.28 3.39 18.41
CA VAL A 209 -14.52 3.79 17.76
C VAL A 209 -15.73 3.69 18.70
N LEU A 210 -15.77 2.65 19.55
CA LEU A 210 -16.82 2.50 20.56
C LEU A 210 -16.79 3.63 21.60
N ARG A 211 -15.62 4.21 21.89
CA ARG A 211 -15.49 5.37 22.79
C ARG A 211 -15.93 6.70 22.16
N GLY A 212 -16.28 6.70 20.87
CA GLY A 212 -16.77 7.90 20.18
C GLY A 212 -15.73 8.62 19.30
N ASP A 213 -14.52 8.07 19.14
CA ASP A 213 -13.47 8.72 18.36
C ASP A 213 -13.81 8.75 16.87
N ARG A 214 -14.00 9.96 16.32
CA ARG A 214 -14.40 10.20 14.90
C ARG A 214 -13.23 10.61 13.98
N GLY A 215 -12.00 10.37 14.42
CA GLY A 215 -10.80 10.74 13.69
C GLY A 215 -10.35 9.69 12.66
N LEU A 216 -9.05 9.45 12.64
CA LEU A 216 -8.44 8.48 11.73
C LEU A 216 -8.85 7.04 12.08
N GLU A 217 -9.26 6.81 13.32
CA GLU A 217 -9.86 5.58 13.85
C GLU A 217 -11.13 5.22 13.09
N TRP A 218 -12.06 6.17 12.96
CA TRP A 218 -13.30 5.96 12.22
C TRP A 218 -13.03 5.70 10.73
N SER A 219 -12.10 6.44 10.15
CA SER A 219 -11.68 6.23 8.75
C SER A 219 -11.07 4.84 8.54
N LEU A 220 -10.21 4.40 9.46
CA LEU A 220 -9.64 3.05 9.45
C LEU A 220 -10.73 1.99 9.64
N PHE A 221 -11.66 2.20 10.56
CA PHE A 221 -12.79 1.30 10.79
C PHE A 221 -13.61 1.09 9.51
N LEU A 222 -14.08 2.17 8.87
CA LEU A 222 -14.85 2.08 7.62
C LEU A 222 -14.05 1.47 6.47
N ALA A 223 -12.78 1.87 6.33
CA ALA A 223 -11.89 1.32 5.30
C ALA A 223 -11.65 -0.19 5.49
N THR A 224 -11.61 -0.65 6.74
CA THR A 224 -11.40 -2.06 7.08
C THR A 224 -12.68 -2.86 6.89
N LEU A 225 -13.81 -2.33 7.37
CA LEU A 225 -15.12 -2.98 7.30
C LEU A 225 -15.57 -3.21 5.84
N SER A 226 -15.21 -2.28 4.94
CA SER A 226 -15.49 -2.43 3.50
C SER A 226 -14.63 -3.48 2.79
N ARG A 227 -13.55 -3.96 3.40
CA ARG A 227 -12.59 -4.91 2.81
C ARG A 227 -12.56 -6.27 3.48
N VAL A 228 -12.88 -6.33 4.77
CA VAL A 228 -12.84 -7.56 5.54
C VAL A 228 -13.83 -8.58 4.98
N GLN A 229 -13.49 -9.86 5.08
CA GLN A 229 -14.43 -10.96 4.91
C GLN A 229 -14.37 -11.80 6.17
N LEU A 230 -15.42 -11.71 6.99
CA LEU A 230 -15.53 -12.46 8.24
C LEU A 230 -16.58 -13.56 8.08
N PRO A 231 -16.22 -14.85 8.25
CA PRO A 231 -17.19 -15.92 8.25
C PRO A 231 -18.09 -15.85 9.50
N SER A 232 -19.23 -16.53 9.42
CA SER A 232 -20.10 -16.74 10.58
C SER A 232 -19.34 -17.42 11.71
N GLY A 233 -19.53 -16.97 12.93
CA GLY A 233 -18.84 -17.48 14.11
C GLY A 233 -17.46 -16.86 14.40
N HIS A 234 -16.96 -15.96 13.53
CA HIS A 234 -15.74 -15.22 13.86
C HIS A 234 -16.00 -14.29 15.08
N PRO A 235 -15.11 -14.24 16.09
CA PRO A 235 -15.36 -13.53 17.35
C PRO A 235 -15.62 -12.03 17.16
N LEU A 236 -14.97 -11.40 16.17
CA LEU A 236 -15.23 -10.00 15.83
C LEU A 236 -16.65 -9.74 15.32
N VAL A 237 -17.33 -10.73 14.73
CA VAL A 237 -18.71 -10.54 14.26
C VAL A 237 -19.65 -10.29 15.44
N ALA A 238 -19.50 -11.04 16.53
CA ALA A 238 -20.28 -10.81 17.75
C ALA A 238 -20.01 -9.41 18.33
N GLN A 239 -18.73 -9.00 18.39
CA GLN A 239 -18.36 -7.65 18.86
C GLN A 239 -18.94 -6.54 17.98
N LEU A 240 -18.98 -6.74 16.66
CA LEU A 240 -19.63 -5.80 15.74
C LEU A 240 -21.15 -5.77 15.97
N VAL A 241 -21.81 -6.91 16.13
CA VAL A 241 -23.26 -6.94 16.43
C VAL A 241 -23.57 -6.18 17.71
N GLU A 242 -22.78 -6.36 18.77
CA GLU A 242 -22.91 -5.59 20.00
C GLU A 242 -22.65 -4.09 19.79
N ALA A 243 -21.63 -3.75 19.01
CA ALA A 243 -21.29 -2.37 18.65
C ALA A 243 -22.43 -1.66 17.90
N ALA A 244 -23.13 -2.36 17.01
CA ALA A 244 -24.27 -1.81 16.28
C ALA A 244 -25.38 -1.34 17.23
N GLY A 245 -25.61 -2.05 18.34
CA GLY A 245 -26.60 -1.66 19.35
C GLY A 245 -26.26 -0.41 20.16
N GLN A 246 -25.04 0.13 20.05
CA GLN A 246 -24.58 1.26 20.86
C GLN A 246 -24.79 2.61 20.15
N ARG A 247 -24.65 2.65 18.82
CA ARG A 247 -24.68 3.90 18.05
C ARG A 247 -25.25 3.68 16.65
N GLN A 248 -26.07 4.62 16.17
CA GLN A 248 -26.70 4.55 14.84
C GLN A 248 -25.68 4.50 13.70
N ASP A 249 -24.63 5.30 13.73
CA ASP A 249 -23.60 5.34 12.67
C ASP A 249 -22.83 4.01 12.55
N LEU A 250 -22.56 3.36 13.68
CA LEU A 250 -22.00 2.00 13.72
C LEU A 250 -22.96 0.97 13.13
N ALA A 251 -24.23 1.02 13.52
CA ALA A 251 -25.25 0.14 12.97
C ALA A 251 -25.38 0.27 11.44
N TYR A 252 -25.44 1.49 10.90
CA TYR A 252 -25.46 1.70 9.45
C TYR A 252 -24.21 1.14 8.76
N ALA A 253 -23.02 1.36 9.32
CA ALA A 253 -21.78 0.82 8.75
C ALA A 253 -21.78 -0.72 8.72
N ILE A 254 -22.25 -1.35 9.79
CA ILE A 254 -22.32 -2.81 9.92
C ILE A 254 -23.37 -3.41 8.99
N LEU A 255 -24.56 -2.79 8.89
CA LEU A 255 -25.59 -3.17 7.92
C LEU A 255 -25.08 -3.06 6.49
N GLY A 256 -24.34 -1.99 6.16
CA GLY A 256 -23.70 -1.85 4.84
C GLY A 256 -22.71 -2.98 4.54
N ALA A 257 -21.92 -3.40 5.53
CA ALA A 257 -20.98 -4.51 5.40
C ALA A 257 -21.68 -5.87 5.25
N LEU A 258 -22.78 -6.08 5.98
CA LEU A 258 -23.64 -7.25 5.87
C LEU A 258 -24.26 -7.35 4.47
N ARG A 259 -24.86 -6.25 3.98
CA ARG A 259 -25.46 -6.17 2.64
C ARG A 259 -24.43 -6.42 1.53
N ALA A 260 -23.19 -5.99 1.72
CA ALA A 260 -22.09 -6.25 0.80
C ALA A 260 -21.49 -7.67 0.92
N GLY A 261 -22.03 -8.55 1.77
CA GLY A 261 -21.55 -9.91 1.98
C GLY A 261 -20.18 -10.00 2.66
N ARG A 262 -19.74 -8.91 3.33
CA ARG A 262 -18.44 -8.81 4.03
C ARG A 262 -18.48 -9.42 5.42
N LEU A 263 -19.65 -9.40 6.03
CA LEU A 263 -19.94 -10.04 7.30
C LEU A 263 -20.99 -11.12 7.07
N ARG A 264 -20.82 -12.27 7.73
CA ARG A 264 -21.84 -13.31 7.77
C ARG A 264 -22.26 -13.52 9.22
N LEU A 265 -23.56 -13.44 9.48
CA LEU A 265 -24.14 -13.67 10.80
C LEU A 265 -24.66 -15.09 10.90
N ALA A 266 -24.35 -15.74 12.03
CA ALA A 266 -25.11 -16.89 12.49
C ALA A 266 -26.56 -16.49 12.83
N VAL A 267 -27.48 -17.45 12.91
CA VAL A 267 -28.92 -17.19 13.13
C VAL A 267 -29.12 -16.39 14.42
N GLU A 268 -28.46 -16.81 15.50
CA GLU A 268 -28.54 -16.20 16.83
C GLU A 268 -28.03 -14.75 16.80
N GLN A 269 -26.99 -14.48 16.01
CA GLN A 269 -26.41 -13.14 15.85
C GLN A 269 -27.35 -12.21 15.06
N ARG A 270 -28.16 -12.74 14.14
CA ARG A 270 -29.18 -11.95 13.42
C ARG A 270 -30.29 -11.53 14.36
N GLU A 271 -30.80 -12.46 15.16
CA GLU A 271 -31.83 -12.18 16.17
C GLU A 271 -31.33 -11.15 17.18
N GLN A 272 -30.09 -11.32 17.67
CA GLN A 272 -29.47 -10.36 18.57
C GLN A 272 -29.35 -8.98 17.92
N LEU A 273 -28.91 -8.90 16.66
CA LEU A 273 -28.83 -7.63 15.93
C LEU A 273 -30.21 -6.97 15.82
N GLN A 274 -31.25 -7.70 15.44
CA GLN A 274 -32.62 -7.17 15.38
C GLN A 274 -33.08 -6.58 16.72
N ILE A 275 -32.87 -7.31 17.82
CA ILE A 275 -33.23 -6.86 19.17
C ILE A 275 -32.47 -5.58 19.52
N LEU A 276 -31.17 -5.53 19.24
CA LEU A 276 -30.33 -4.36 19.55
C LEU A 276 -30.73 -3.14 18.73
N LEU A 277 -30.99 -3.31 17.43
CA LEU A 277 -31.35 -2.19 16.56
C LEU A 277 -32.73 -1.63 16.87
N ARG A 278 -33.67 -2.45 17.36
CA ARG A 278 -34.99 -1.97 17.82
C ARG A 278 -34.89 -1.00 19.00
N LYS A 279 -33.90 -1.20 19.88
CA LYS A 279 -33.65 -0.31 21.02
C LYS A 279 -33.13 1.07 20.62
N LEU A 280 -32.67 1.25 19.38
CA LEU A 280 -32.21 2.55 18.88
C LEU A 280 -33.35 3.45 18.38
N GLU A 281 -34.59 2.94 18.34
CA GLU A 281 -35.80 3.69 17.96
C GLU A 281 -35.69 4.47 16.63
N ASP A 282 -34.83 4.03 15.71
CA ASP A 282 -34.58 4.65 14.42
C ASP A 282 -35.32 3.89 13.30
N VAL A 283 -36.33 4.54 12.72
CA VAL A 283 -37.16 3.97 11.65
C VAL A 283 -36.35 3.67 10.39
N GLY A 284 -35.40 4.54 10.02
CA GLY A 284 -34.55 4.33 8.85
C GLY A 284 -33.62 3.14 9.03
N LEU A 285 -33.19 2.89 10.26
CA LEU A 285 -32.31 1.78 10.60
C LEU A 285 -33.05 0.45 10.60
N GLN A 286 -34.31 0.43 11.06
CA GLN A 286 -35.19 -0.74 10.92
C GLN A 286 -35.43 -1.06 9.44
N GLN A 287 -35.72 -0.06 8.61
CA GLN A 287 -35.87 -0.26 7.16
C GLN A 287 -34.58 -0.81 6.52
N ALA A 288 -33.43 -0.24 6.86
CA ALA A 288 -32.14 -0.70 6.35
C ALA A 288 -31.83 -2.14 6.80
N LEU A 289 -32.23 -2.52 8.01
CA LEU A 289 -32.11 -3.89 8.52
C LEU A 289 -32.99 -4.85 7.72
N ASP A 290 -34.27 -4.53 7.50
CA ASP A 290 -35.19 -5.35 6.72
C ASP A 290 -34.68 -5.54 5.28
N GLU A 291 -34.22 -4.48 4.63
CA GLU A 291 -33.57 -4.54 3.31
C GLU A 291 -32.33 -5.46 3.32
N THR A 292 -31.52 -5.35 4.37
CA THR A 292 -30.29 -6.14 4.50
C THR A 292 -30.59 -7.62 4.73
N LEU A 293 -31.58 -7.95 5.54
CA LEU A 293 -32.02 -9.32 5.80
C LEU A 293 -32.57 -9.98 4.53
N LEU A 294 -33.36 -9.25 3.73
CA LEU A 294 -33.85 -9.73 2.43
C LEU A 294 -32.71 -10.08 1.45
N VAL A 295 -31.60 -9.32 1.48
CA VAL A 295 -30.45 -9.57 0.61
C VAL A 295 -29.67 -10.81 1.06
N ILE A 296 -29.54 -11.01 2.37
CA ILE A 296 -28.69 -12.06 2.95
C ILE A 296 -29.44 -13.40 3.05
N ASP A 297 -30.75 -13.35 3.31
CA ASP A 297 -31.61 -14.52 3.47
C ASP A 297 -33.00 -14.23 2.88
N PRO A 298 -33.19 -14.46 1.57
CA PRO A 298 -34.45 -14.16 0.88
C PRO A 298 -35.66 -14.95 1.41
N GLY A 299 -35.41 -16.04 2.15
CA GLY A 299 -36.45 -16.89 2.75
C GLY A 299 -36.77 -16.54 4.20
N ALA A 300 -36.10 -15.56 4.81
CA ALA A 300 -36.40 -15.14 6.18
C ALA A 300 -37.78 -14.44 6.22
N GLU A 301 -38.71 -14.97 7.02
CA GLU A 301 -39.99 -14.32 7.27
C GLU A 301 -39.77 -12.95 7.94
N LEU A 302 -40.05 -11.87 7.20
CA LEU A 302 -39.93 -10.51 7.71
C LEU A 302 -41.03 -10.24 8.75
N GLN A 303 -40.67 -10.26 10.03
CA GLN A 303 -41.55 -9.79 11.12
C GLN A 303 -41.38 -8.28 11.34
N GLY A 304 -42.12 -7.45 10.60
CA GLY A 304 -42.27 -6.03 10.97
C GLY A 304 -42.68 -5.04 9.88
N SER A 305 -42.40 -5.31 8.60
CA SER A 305 -42.74 -4.38 7.49
C SER A 305 -43.31 -5.10 6.25
N ALA A 306 -43.90 -6.28 6.46
CA ALA A 306 -44.28 -7.23 5.43
C ALA A 306 -45.13 -6.65 4.28
N ASP A 307 -45.89 -5.57 4.48
CA ASP A 307 -46.75 -5.02 3.44
C ASP A 307 -46.04 -4.08 2.45
N SER A 308 -44.93 -3.42 2.81
CA SER A 308 -44.22 -2.53 1.86
C SER A 308 -43.18 -3.27 1.01
N LEU A 309 -42.65 -4.40 1.50
CA LEU A 309 -41.57 -5.15 0.83
C LEU A 309 -42.04 -6.44 0.14
N ARG A 310 -43.28 -6.90 0.41
CA ARG A 310 -43.93 -8.04 -0.28
C ARG A 310 -43.81 -8.01 -1.82
N PRO A 311 -44.00 -6.87 -2.50
CA PRO A 311 -43.89 -6.81 -3.96
C PRO A 311 -42.52 -7.24 -4.49
N TRP A 312 -41.44 -6.96 -3.75
CA TRP A 312 -40.08 -7.29 -4.15
C TRP A 312 -39.74 -8.76 -3.91
N VAL A 313 -40.22 -9.33 -2.80
CA VAL A 313 -40.10 -10.77 -2.51
C VAL A 313 -40.81 -11.59 -3.57
N ASP A 314 -42.04 -11.20 -3.94
CA ASP A 314 -42.81 -11.86 -4.99
C ASP A 314 -42.18 -11.70 -6.38
N LEU A 315 -41.67 -10.51 -6.71
CA LEU A 315 -40.98 -10.26 -7.98
C LEU A 315 -39.75 -11.16 -8.12
N ARG A 316 -38.95 -11.29 -7.06
CA ARG A 316 -37.73 -12.09 -7.11
C ARG A 316 -38.01 -13.59 -7.13
N ARG A 317 -38.99 -14.08 -6.36
CA ARG A 317 -39.46 -15.48 -6.47
C ARG A 317 -39.85 -15.83 -7.90
N ARG A 318 -40.57 -14.94 -8.58
CA ARG A 318 -40.91 -15.11 -9.99
C ARG A 318 -39.70 -15.10 -10.90
N LEU A 319 -38.71 -14.24 -10.63
CA LEU A 319 -37.47 -14.23 -11.41
C LEU A 319 -36.67 -15.53 -11.21
N ASP A 320 -36.59 -16.05 -9.99
CA ASP A 320 -35.90 -17.32 -9.74
C ASP A 320 -36.66 -18.49 -10.43
N GLU A 321 -38.00 -18.53 -10.38
CA GLU A 321 -38.79 -19.51 -11.15
C GLU A 321 -38.54 -19.45 -12.67
N ILE A 322 -38.23 -18.27 -13.20
CA ILE A 322 -37.95 -18.06 -14.63
C ILE A 322 -36.50 -18.44 -14.99
N PHE A 323 -35.54 -18.19 -14.08
CA PHE A 323 -34.11 -18.29 -14.38
C PHE A 323 -33.41 -19.51 -13.75
N THR A 324 -34.11 -20.34 -12.97
CA THR A 324 -33.57 -21.64 -12.54
C THR A 324 -33.91 -22.68 -13.61
N PRO A 325 -32.92 -23.21 -14.38
CA PRO A 325 -33.20 -24.24 -15.36
C PRO A 325 -33.63 -25.53 -14.65
N HIS A 326 -34.76 -26.10 -15.08
CA HIS A 326 -35.17 -27.47 -14.72
C HIS A 326 -34.18 -28.50 -15.24
#